data_AF-A0A3S4U1J6-F1
#
_entry.id   AF-A0A3S4U1J6-F1
#
_cell.length_a   1.000
_cell.length_b   1.000
_cell.length_c   1.000
_cell.angle_alpha   90.00
_cell.angle_beta   90.00
_cell.angle_gamma   90.00
#
_symmetry.space_group_name_H-M   'P 1'
#
loop_
_entity.id
_entity.type
_entity.pdbx_description
1 polymer ?
#
loop_
_entity_poly.entity_id
_entity_poly.type
_entity_poly.pdbx_seq_one_letter_code
_entity_poly.pdbx_strand_id
1 'polypeptide(L)'
;MGFCVSMIPTIKRLYSKKEDQAAALKRHLEFFNTHPWVGSAIMGVTAAMEQEHANGAKDVDDAAISGVKVGLMGPLAGVGDPIFGEHYALF
;
A
#
# COMPACT_ATOMS: atom_id res chain seq x y z
N MET A 1 7.16 4.28 6.71
CA MET A 1 8.47 4.16 6.02
C MET A 1 8.64 2.83 5.28
N GLY A 2 8.52 1.66 5.92
CA GLY A 2 8.70 0.36 5.25
C GLY A 2 7.85 0.16 3.99
N PHE A 3 6.56 0.52 4.05
CA PHE A 3 5.65 0.46 2.90
C PHE A 3 6.13 1.27 1.70
N CYS A 4 6.54 2.53 1.90
CA CYS A 4 7.08 3.39 0.84
C CYS A 4 8.29 2.75 0.15
N VAL A 5 9.23 2.21 0.94
CA VAL A 5 10.44 1.57 0.41
C VAL A 5 10.07 0.36 -0.46
N SER A 6 9.11 -0.45 -0.02
CA SER A 6 8.65 -1.61 -0.79
C SER A 6 7.94 -1.24 -2.10
N MET A 7 7.38 -0.03 -2.20
CA MET A 7 6.70 0.46 -3.40
C MET A 7 7.65 1.08 -4.45
N ILE A 8 8.89 1.44 -4.08
CA ILE A 8 9.88 2.05 -5.00
C ILE A 8 10.01 1.30 -6.34
N PRO A 9 10.22 -0.03 -6.40
CA PRO A 9 10.37 -0.72 -7.68
C PRO A 9 9.13 -0.62 -8.56
N THR A 10 7.93 -0.71 -7.98
CA THR A 10 6.65 -0.56 -8.70
C THR A 10 6.52 0.85 -9.27
N ILE A 11 6.72 1.88 -8.44
CA ILE A 11 6.61 3.29 -8.87
C ILE A 11 7.59 3.61 -9.99
N LYS A 12 8.84 3.13 -9.91
CA LYS A 12 9.85 3.33 -10.97
C LYS A 12 9.47 2.65 -12.29
N ARG A 13 8.68 1.59 -12.25
CA ARG A 13 8.20 0.89 -13.45
C ARG A 13 7.00 1.59 -14.08
N LEU A 14 6.12 2.17 -13.27
CA LEU A 14 4.88 2.80 -13.73
C LEU A 14 5.07 4.24 -14.21
N TYR A 15 5.96 5.01 -13.57
CA TYR A 15 6.16 6.43 -13.88
C TYR A 15 7.57 6.67 -14.43
N SER A 16 7.68 7.33 -15.58
CA SER A 16 8.98 7.63 -16.20
C SER A 16 9.59 8.97 -15.76
N LYS A 17 8.76 9.95 -15.39
CA LYS A 17 9.21 11.28 -14.96
C LYS A 17 9.52 11.27 -13.46
N LYS A 18 10.58 11.98 -13.06
CA LYS A 18 11.00 12.04 -11.65
C LYS A 18 9.97 12.76 -10.78
N GLU A 19 9.28 13.74 -11.34
CA GLU A 19 8.25 14.53 -10.68
C GLU A 19 7.07 13.64 -10.30
N ASP A 20 6.62 12.80 -11.24
CA ASP A 20 5.51 11.85 -11.03
C ASP A 20 5.89 10.74 -10.04
N GLN A 21 7.13 10.23 -10.12
CA GLN A 21 7.66 9.28 -9.13
C GLN A 21 7.69 9.90 -7.73
N ALA A 22 8.13 11.15 -7.60
CA ALA A 22 8.19 11.84 -6.31
C ALA A 22 6.79 12.07 -5.73
N ALA A 23 5.82 12.45 -6.57
CA ALA A 23 4.42 12.59 -6.16
C ALA A 23 3.86 11.26 -5.65
N ALA A 24 4.07 10.15 -6.38
CA ALA A 24 3.59 8.83 -5.98
C ALA A 24 4.24 8.33 -4.68
N LEU A 25 5.56 8.48 -4.54
CA LEU A 25 6.25 8.10 -3.31
C LEU A 25 5.77 8.92 -2.10
N LYS A 26 5.41 10.19 -2.30
CA LYS A 26 4.88 11.05 -1.24
C LYS A 26 3.55 10.53 -0.67
N ARG A 27 2.66 9.96 -1.50
CA ARG A 27 1.42 9.32 -1.03
C ARG A 27 1.66 8.05 -0.21
N HIS A 28 2.73 7.32 -0.55
CA HIS A 28 3.12 6.12 0.19
C HIS A 28 3.98 6.40 1.44
N LEU A 29 4.36 7.66 1.69
CA LEU A 29 5.03 8.10 2.92
C LEU A 29 4.06 8.31 4.09
N GLU A 30 2.75 8.31 3.83
CA GLU A 30 1.73 8.35 4.88
C GLU A 30 1.89 7.21 5.89
N PHE A 31 1.33 7.42 7.08
CA PHE A 31 1.34 6.41 8.13
C PHE A 31 0.68 5.12 7.63
N PHE A 32 1.37 4.01 7.85
CA PHE A 32 0.89 2.68 7.52
C PHE A 32 1.23 1.74 8.67
N ASN A 33 0.21 1.20 9.31
CA ASN A 33 0.36 0.31 10.46
C ASN A 33 -0.64 -0.84 10.37
N THR A 34 -0.14 -2.01 10.00
CA THR A 34 -0.87 -3.27 9.97
C THR A 34 0.13 -4.41 10.22
N HIS A 35 -0.36 -5.61 10.47
CA HIS A 35 0.49 -6.77 10.69
C HIS A 35 1.28 -7.12 9.39
N PRO A 36 2.61 -7.33 9.44
CA PRO A 36 3.46 -7.43 8.24
C PRO A 36 3.03 -8.51 7.23
N TRP A 37 2.52 -9.65 7.72
CA TRP A 37 2.05 -10.76 6.87
C TRP A 37 0.83 -10.40 6.03
N VAL A 38 -0.13 -9.69 6.62
CA VAL A 38 -1.37 -9.24 5.94
C VAL A 38 -1.18 -7.92 5.19
N GLY A 39 -0.15 -7.14 5.54
CA GLY A 39 0.23 -5.91 4.82
C GLY A 39 0.64 -6.15 3.36
N SER A 40 1.08 -7.37 3.02
CA SER A 40 1.41 -7.78 1.65
C SER A 40 0.19 -7.70 0.70
N ALA A 41 -1.00 -8.05 1.19
CA ALA A 41 -2.23 -7.95 0.41
C ALA A 41 -2.58 -6.49 0.11
N ILE A 42 -2.42 -5.59 1.09
CA ILE A 42 -2.65 -4.15 0.90
C ILE A 42 -1.65 -3.57 -0.11
N MET A 43 -0.38 -3.98 -0.05
CA MET A 43 0.60 -3.59 -1.06
C MET A 43 0.20 -4.02 -2.47
N GLY A 44 -0.29 -5.26 -2.65
CA GLY A 44 -0.72 -5.76 -3.95
C GLY A 44 -1.87 -4.95 -4.55
N VAL A 45 -2.89 -4.66 -3.75
CA VAL A 45 -4.03 -3.83 -4.16
C VAL A 45 -3.57 -2.41 -4.49
N THR A 46 -2.72 -1.83 -3.64
CA THR A 46 -2.20 -0.47 -3.85
C THR A 46 -1.37 -0.36 -5.13
N ALA A 47 -0.54 -1.38 -5.42
CA ALA A 47 0.24 -1.44 -6.66
C ALA A 47 -0.64 -1.55 -7.91
N ALA A 48 -1.74 -2.31 -7.85
CA ALA A 48 -2.70 -2.38 -8.96
C ALA A 48 -3.39 -1.03 -9.20
N MET A 49 -3.81 -0.34 -8.14
CA MET A 49 -4.42 0.99 -8.27
C MET A 49 -3.43 2.03 -8.81
N GLU A 50 -2.16 2.01 -8.39
CA GLU A 50 -1.11 2.87 -8.95
C GLU A 50 -0.91 2.60 -10.46
N GLN A 51 -1.05 1.35 -10.90
CA GLN A 51 -0.99 1.02 -12.33
C GLN A 51 -2.19 1.56 -13.11
N GLU A 52 -3.40 1.49 -12.55
CA GLU A 52 -4.59 2.08 -13.18
C GLU A 52 -4.49 3.60 -13.27
N HIS A 53 -4.06 4.27 -12.21
CA HIS A 53 -3.81 5.71 -12.21
C HIS A 53 -2.73 6.09 -13.23
N ALA A 54 -1.60 5.37 -13.28
CA ALA A 54 -0.55 5.62 -14.27
C ALA A 54 -1.03 5.41 -15.73
N ASN A 55 -2.01 4.53 -15.96
CA ASN A 55 -2.63 4.31 -17.27
C ASN A 55 -3.74 5.33 -17.60
N GLY A 56 -3.99 6.31 -16.73
CA GLY A 56 -4.95 7.39 -16.97
C GLY A 56 -6.39 7.07 -16.59
N ALA A 57 -6.63 6.11 -15.69
CA ALA A 57 -7.95 5.89 -15.11
C ALA A 57 -8.44 7.16 -14.40
N LYS A 58 -9.62 7.66 -14.77
CA LYS A 58 -10.18 8.91 -14.24
C LYS A 58 -10.74 8.78 -12.82
N ASP A 59 -11.10 7.56 -12.44
CA ASP A 59 -11.78 7.27 -11.18
C ASP A 59 -10.82 6.82 -10.07
N VAL A 60 -9.53 6.64 -10.41
CA VAL A 60 -8.49 6.23 -9.46
C VAL A 60 -7.57 7.42 -9.23
N ASP A 61 -7.96 8.33 -8.34
CA ASP A 61 -7.14 9.48 -7.96
C ASP A 61 -6.30 9.20 -6.70
N ASP A 62 -5.44 10.16 -6.36
CA ASP A 62 -4.57 10.11 -5.19
C ASP A 62 -5.33 9.83 -3.88
N ALA A 63 -6.53 10.40 -3.74
CA ALA A 63 -7.37 10.24 -2.56
C ALA A 63 -7.99 8.84 -2.51
N ALA A 64 -8.37 8.27 -3.64
CA ALA A 64 -8.87 6.90 -3.74
C ALA A 64 -7.79 5.89 -3.33
N ILE A 65 -6.55 6.07 -3.80
CA ILE A 65 -5.41 5.18 -3.46
C ILE A 65 -5.13 5.25 -1.94
N SER A 66 -5.00 6.45 -1.38
CA SER A 66 -4.79 6.61 0.06
C SER A 66 -5.99 6.11 0.88
N GLY A 67 -7.21 6.35 0.41
CA GLY A 67 -8.45 5.90 1.05
C GLY A 67 -8.56 4.38 1.14
N VAL A 68 -8.26 3.65 0.06
CA VAL A 68 -8.24 2.18 0.06
C VAL A 68 -7.15 1.66 0.98
N LYS A 69 -5.93 2.24 0.93
CA LYS A 69 -4.83 1.86 1.83
C LYS A 69 -5.26 1.98 3.30
N VAL A 70 -5.85 3.11 3.67
CA VAL A 70 -6.32 3.38 5.04
C VAL A 70 -7.50 2.50 5.44
N GLY A 71 -8.48 2.35 4.55
CA GLY A 71 -9.65 1.51 4.79
C GLY A 71 -9.30 0.04 5.03
N LEU A 72 -8.26 -0.47 4.36
CA LEU A 72 -7.80 -1.85 4.53
C LEU A 72 -6.93 -2.06 5.77
N MET A 73 -6.28 -1.02 6.31
CA MET A 73 -5.41 -1.15 7.49
C MET A 73 -6.15 -1.68 8.71
N GLY A 74 -7.34 -1.15 9.00
CA GLY A 74 -8.12 -1.51 10.19
C GLY A 74 -8.59 -2.97 10.22
N PRO A 75 -9.34 -3.44 9.20
CA PRO A 75 -9.82 -4.81 9.13
C PRO A 75 -8.70 -5.84 9.10
N LEU A 76 -7.61 -5.58 8.35
CA LEU A 76 -6.51 -6.53 8.24
C LEU A 76 -5.61 -6.55 9.47
N ALA A 77 -5.44 -5.42 10.18
CA ALA A 77 -4.78 -5.44 11.49
C ALA A 77 -5.59 -6.30 12.49
N GLY A 78 -6.91 -6.08 12.57
CA GLY A 78 -7.78 -6.83 13.48
C GLY A 78 -7.87 -8.34 13.20
N VAL A 79 -7.67 -8.79 11.96
CA VAL A 79 -7.62 -10.22 11.59
C VAL A 79 -6.20 -10.78 11.72
N GLY A 80 -5.18 -10.00 11.33
CA GLY A 80 -3.79 -10.44 11.35
C GLY A 80 -3.25 -10.66 12.76
N ASP A 81 -3.60 -9.79 13.69
CA ASP A 81 -3.12 -9.84 15.08
C ASP A 81 -3.52 -11.14 15.83
N PRO A 82 -4.78 -11.63 15.80
CA PRO A 82 -5.12 -12.91 16.43
C PRO A 82 -4.57 -14.13 15.67
N ILE A 83 -4.50 -14.09 14.33
CA ILE A 83 -4.00 -15.22 13.53
C ILE A 83 -2.50 -15.41 13.70
N PHE A 84 -1.72 -14.32 13.65
CA PHE A 84 -0.26 -14.39 13.67
C PHE A 84 0.36 -14.04 15.03
N GLY A 85 -0.30 -13.22 15.83
CA GLY A 85 0.16 -12.81 17.16
C GLY A 85 -0.17 -13.81 18.27
N GLU A 86 -1.40 -14.37 18.29
CA GLU A 86 -1.78 -15.34 19.33
C GLU A 86 -1.51 -16.79 18.90
N HIS A 87 -1.82 -17.15 17.65
CA HIS A 87 -1.77 -18.55 17.22
C HIS A 87 -0.35 -19.10 16.97
N TYR A 88 0.63 -18.24 16.67
CA TYR A 88 2.03 -18.63 16.45
C TYR A 88 2.97 -18.31 17.62
N ALA A 89 2.48 -17.65 18.69
CA ALA A 89 3.25 -17.41 19.91
C ALA A 89 3.23 -18.58 20.90
N LEU A 90 2.46 -19.64 20.59
CA LEU A 90 2.33 -20.86 21.40
C LEU A 90 3.20 -22.04 20.92
N PHE A 91 4.15 -21.79 20.01
CA PHE A 91 5.19 -22.76 19.63
C PHE A 91 6.58 -22.10 19.64
#